data_AF-A0A1Y4JI30-F1
#
_entry.id   AF-A0A1Y4JI30-F1
#
_cell.length_a   1.000
_cell.length_b   1.000
_cell.length_c   1.000
_cell.angle_alpha   90.00
_cell.angle_beta   90.00
_cell.angle_gamma   90.00
#
_symmetry.space_group_name_H-M   'P 1'
#
loop_
_entity.id
_entity.type
_entity.pdbx_description
1 polymer ?
#
loop_
_entity_poly.entity_id
_entity_poly.type
_entity_poly.pdbx_seq_one_letter_code
_entity_poly.pdbx_strand_id
1 'polypeptide(L)'
;MKRLHNIDSLKLLCAVLVIFIHVHTSYQEYIMPLVRCAVPCFLIISGYLIFTEDVMKLEGHLKRSTSKIFHILVWSTLLFASVKFIFAFKSGDFSFLSLNAFGKFILLNENPFGFHLWYIGAYLYTLIIVHFSVKYNKLKYIWFSVPFLLLLDLCLGKYSLVLWHKEFPYIWVRNFLCVGIPYFCIGMLLRKLKEQILEIKHLRILAFGG
;
A
#
# COMPACT_ATOMS: atom_id res chain seq x y z
N MET A 1 7.40 -0.23 -24.53
CA MET A 1 7.96 0.65 -23.48
C MET A 1 9.36 0.17 -23.15
N LYS A 2 10.35 1.07 -23.12
CA LYS A 2 11.71 0.75 -22.65
C LYS A 2 11.65 0.35 -21.17
N ARG A 3 12.37 -0.70 -20.78
CA ARG A 3 12.40 -1.18 -19.40
C ARG A 3 13.08 -0.15 -18.49
N LEU A 4 12.49 0.11 -17.32
CA LEU A 4 12.98 1.11 -16.37
C LEU A 4 13.81 0.44 -15.28
N HIS A 5 15.11 0.22 -15.57
CA HIS A 5 16.03 -0.49 -14.67
C HIS A 5 16.16 0.15 -13.27
N ASN A 6 16.03 1.47 -13.18
CA ASN A 6 16.07 2.19 -11.90
C ASN A 6 14.88 1.84 -11.00
N ILE A 7 13.68 1.68 -11.59
CA ILE A 7 12.48 1.26 -10.85
C ILE A 7 12.61 -0.20 -10.42
N ASP A 8 13.18 -1.05 -11.26
CA ASP A 8 13.41 -2.46 -10.90
C ASP A 8 14.40 -2.58 -9.74
N SER A 9 15.46 -1.77 -9.73
CA SER A 9 16.43 -1.71 -8.62
C SER A 9 15.78 -1.23 -7.33
N LEU A 10 14.92 -0.20 -7.40
CA LEU A 10 14.17 0.28 -6.25
C LEU A 10 13.20 -0.78 -5.70
N LYS A 11 12.51 -1.53 -6.57
CA LYS A 11 11.65 -2.65 -6.15
C LYS A 11 12.44 -3.74 -5.44
N LEU A 12 13.64 -4.06 -5.93
CA LEU A 12 14.52 -5.04 -5.29
C LEU A 12 14.91 -4.56 -3.88
N LEU A 13 15.34 -3.30 -3.75
CA LEU A 13 15.63 -2.71 -2.44
C LEU A 13 14.43 -2.78 -1.50
N CYS A 14 13.24 -2.38 -1.97
CA CYS A 14 12.01 -2.44 -1.17
C CYS A 14 11.67 -3.87 -0.74
N ALA A 15 11.88 -4.86 -1.61
CA ALA A 15 11.65 -6.27 -1.28
C ALA A 15 12.57 -6.74 -0.14
N VAL A 16 13.85 -6.37 -0.16
CA VAL A 16 14.80 -6.65 0.92
C VAL A 16 14.37 -5.95 2.21
N LEU A 17 13.97 -4.69 2.14
CA LEU A 17 13.49 -3.94 3.31
C LEU A 17 12.26 -4.60 3.94
N VAL A 18 11.31 -5.15 3.15
CA VAL A 18 10.15 -5.89 3.67
C VAL A 18 10.57 -7.14 4.46
N ILE A 19 11.64 -7.83 4.04
CA ILE A 19 12.18 -8.97 4.80
C ILE A 19 12.66 -8.49 6.17
N PHE A 20 13.40 -7.38 6.23
CA PHE A 20 13.88 -6.81 7.49
C PHE A 20 12.76 -6.29 8.41
N ILE A 21 11.54 -6.04 7.91
CA ILE A 21 10.39 -5.76 8.78
C ILE A 21 10.03 -6.98 9.64
N HIS A 22 10.30 -8.20 9.17
CA HIS A 22 9.85 -9.44 9.78
C HIS A 22 10.96 -10.26 10.44
N VAL A 23 12.22 -9.89 10.23
CA VAL A 23 13.36 -10.48 10.94
C VAL A 23 13.64 -9.66 12.19
N HIS A 24 13.68 -10.30 13.35
CA HIS A 24 14.11 -9.66 14.59
C HIS A 24 15.63 -9.51 14.59
N THR A 25 16.11 -8.27 14.65
CA THR A 25 17.54 -7.94 14.74
C THR A 25 17.82 -7.07 15.96
N SER A 26 19.05 -7.09 16.50
CA SER A 26 19.40 -6.28 17.69
C SER A 26 19.33 -4.77 17.45
N TYR A 27 19.39 -4.33 16.18
CA TYR A 27 19.32 -2.93 15.78
C TYR A 27 17.96 -2.55 15.17
N GLN A 28 16.94 -3.39 15.38
CA GLN A 28 15.65 -3.28 14.71
C GLN A 28 15.00 -1.91 14.88
N GLU A 29 15.09 -1.29 16.06
CA GLU A 29 14.48 0.02 16.35
C GLU A 29 15.08 1.15 15.52
N TYR A 30 16.40 1.13 15.29
CA TYR A 30 17.11 2.14 14.51
C TYR A 30 16.79 2.06 13.02
N ILE A 31 16.62 0.84 12.50
CA ILE A 31 16.30 0.62 11.08
C ILE A 31 14.79 0.64 10.81
N MET A 32 13.95 0.52 11.84
CA MET A 32 12.49 0.45 11.73
C MET A 32 11.88 1.58 10.87
N PRO A 33 12.27 2.86 11.03
CA PRO A 33 11.73 3.93 10.20
C PRO A 33 12.03 3.73 8.70
N LEU A 34 13.24 3.26 8.37
CA LEU A 34 13.68 3.04 7.00
C LEU A 34 12.97 1.84 6.37
N VAL A 35 12.92 0.71 7.07
CA VAL A 35 12.30 -0.52 6.52
C VAL A 35 10.79 -0.34 6.32
N ARG A 36 10.12 0.45 7.17
CA ARG A 36 8.69 0.77 7.03
C ARG A 36 8.35 1.58 5.78
N CYS A 37 9.31 2.28 5.17
CA CYS A 37 9.10 2.99 3.91
C CYS A 37 8.85 2.06 2.71
N ALA A 38 9.24 0.78 2.80
CA ALA A 38 9.14 -0.15 1.69
C ALA A 38 7.71 -0.30 1.14
N VAL A 39 6.71 -0.37 2.03
CA VAL A 39 5.30 -0.50 1.65
C VAL A 39 4.76 0.76 0.94
N PRO A 40 4.91 1.97 1.49
CA PRO A 40 4.65 3.22 0.77
C PRO A 40 5.35 3.29 -0.60
N CYS A 41 6.62 2.91 -0.69
CA CYS A 41 7.37 2.91 -1.95
C CYS A 41 6.73 1.99 -3.00
N PHE A 42 6.30 0.78 -2.63
CA PHE A 42 5.60 -0.11 -3.56
C PHE A 42 4.28 0.49 -4.09
N LEU A 43 3.53 1.19 -3.25
CA LEU A 43 2.30 1.88 -3.66
C LEU A 43 2.60 3.04 -4.62
N ILE A 44 3.60 3.86 -4.31
CA ILE A 44 4.04 4.97 -5.17
C ILE A 44 4.49 4.44 -6.54
N ILE A 45 5.34 3.40 -6.57
CA ILE A 45 5.79 2.78 -7.82
C ILE A 45 4.61 2.24 -8.62
N SER A 46 3.64 1.62 -7.95
CA SER A 46 2.44 1.08 -8.59
C SER A 46 1.58 2.18 -9.21
N GLY A 47 1.31 3.25 -8.47
CA GLY A 47 0.57 4.42 -8.97
C GLY A 47 1.27 5.09 -10.15
N TYR A 48 2.60 5.22 -10.07
CA TYR A 48 3.42 5.80 -11.12
C TYR A 48 3.37 5.00 -12.43
N LEU A 49 3.44 3.66 -12.35
CA LEU A 49 3.44 2.79 -13.53
C LEU A 49 2.05 2.61 -14.16
N ILE A 50 0.98 2.70 -13.36
CA ILE A 50 -0.40 2.56 -13.84
C ILE A 50 -0.89 3.84 -14.51
N PHE A 51 -0.46 5.01 -14.01
CA PHE A 51 -0.96 6.30 -14.46
C PHE A 51 -0.65 6.60 -15.93
N THR A 52 -1.67 7.10 -16.62
CA THR A 52 -1.62 7.61 -18.00
C THR A 52 -2.63 8.74 -18.12
N GLU A 53 -2.37 9.73 -18.96
CA GLU A 53 -3.26 10.89 -19.15
C GLU A 53 -4.57 10.50 -19.86
N ASP A 54 -4.49 9.49 -20.72
CA ASP A 54 -5.65 8.90 -21.40
C ASP A 54 -6.54 8.14 -20.39
N VAL A 55 -7.73 8.69 -20.12
CA VAL A 55 -8.69 8.17 -19.14
C VAL A 55 -9.13 6.74 -19.47
N MET A 56 -9.35 6.41 -20.75
CA MET A 56 -9.78 5.07 -21.16
C MET A 56 -8.69 4.04 -20.89
N LYS A 57 -7.42 4.40 -21.19
CA LYS A 57 -6.27 3.52 -20.88
C LYS A 57 -6.07 3.39 -19.37
N LEU A 58 -6.22 4.47 -18.61
CA LEU A 58 -6.10 4.46 -17.15
C LEU A 58 -7.13 3.53 -16.52
N GLU A 59 -8.39 3.63 -16.95
CA GLU A 59 -9.46 2.74 -16.51
C GLU A 59 -9.15 1.27 -16.82
N GLY A 60 -8.67 0.99 -18.03
CA GLY A 60 -8.24 -0.34 -18.45
C GLY A 60 -7.08 -0.90 -17.64
N HIS A 61 -6.06 -0.07 -17.35
CA HIS A 61 -4.92 -0.45 -16.50
C HIS A 61 -5.35 -0.75 -15.08
N LEU A 62 -6.19 0.10 -14.48
CA LEU A 62 -6.74 -0.10 -13.15
C LEU A 62 -7.55 -1.40 -13.09
N LYS A 63 -8.48 -1.62 -14.02
CA LYS A 63 -9.29 -2.86 -14.07
C LYS A 63 -8.42 -4.12 -14.16
N ARG A 64 -7.42 -4.12 -15.04
CA ARG A 64 -6.48 -5.24 -15.21
C ARG A 64 -5.66 -5.46 -13.93
N SER A 65 -5.19 -4.38 -13.30
CA SER A 65 -4.42 -4.45 -12.05
C SER A 65 -5.26 -5.00 -10.91
N THR A 66 -6.49 -4.48 -10.73
CA THR A 66 -7.47 -4.96 -9.73
C THR A 66 -7.72 -6.44 -9.89
N SER A 67 -7.96 -6.91 -11.12
CA SER A 67 -8.19 -8.35 -11.37
C SER A 67 -6.98 -9.19 -10.96
N LYS A 68 -5.76 -8.80 -11.36
CA LYS A 68 -4.54 -9.54 -10.99
C LYS A 68 -4.34 -9.60 -9.48
N ILE A 69 -4.49 -8.47 -8.79
CA ILE A 69 -4.31 -8.38 -7.34
C ILE A 69 -5.40 -9.15 -6.61
N PHE A 70 -6.63 -9.15 -7.11
CA PHE A 70 -7.71 -9.96 -6.56
C PHE A 70 -7.37 -11.46 -6.62
N HIS A 71 -6.89 -11.96 -7.76
CA HIS A 71 -6.48 -13.37 -7.87
C HIS A 71 -5.33 -13.69 -6.91
N ILE A 72 -4.33 -12.81 -6.79
CA ILE A 72 -3.22 -12.98 -5.84
C ILE A 72 -3.75 -13.02 -4.41
N LEU A 73 -4.68 -12.13 -4.05
CA LEU A 73 -5.28 -12.11 -2.72
C LEU A 73 -6.03 -13.40 -2.40
N VAL A 74 -6.83 -13.91 -3.34
CA VAL A 74 -7.58 -15.16 -3.16
C VAL A 74 -6.62 -16.33 -2.96
N TRP A 75 -5.66 -16.53 -3.86
CA TRP A 75 -4.71 -17.64 -3.78
C TRP A 75 -3.84 -17.60 -2.53
N SER A 76 -3.34 -16.41 -2.18
CA SER A 76 -2.54 -16.25 -0.97
C SER A 76 -3.39 -16.46 0.29
N THR A 77 -4.62 -15.95 0.34
CA THR A 77 -5.54 -16.19 1.46
C THR A 77 -5.86 -17.67 1.63
N LEU A 78 -6.12 -18.40 0.53
CA LEU A 78 -6.37 -19.84 0.58
C LEU A 78 -5.16 -20.63 1.09
N LEU A 79 -3.95 -20.27 0.65
CA LEU A 79 -2.71 -20.88 1.13
C LEU A 79 -2.54 -20.67 2.65
N PHE A 80 -2.65 -19.43 3.12
CA PHE A 80 -2.51 -19.10 4.55
C PHE A 80 -3.64 -19.70 5.39
N ALA A 81 -4.86 -19.74 4.87
CA ALA A 81 -5.99 -20.40 5.52
C ALA A 81 -5.70 -21.89 5.70
N SER A 82 -5.22 -22.58 4.66
CA SER A 82 -4.91 -24.02 4.72
C SER A 82 -3.89 -24.33 5.82
N VAL A 83 -2.82 -23.54 5.90
CA VAL A 83 -1.80 -23.67 6.97
C VAL A 83 -2.41 -23.40 8.34
N LYS A 84 -3.22 -22.34 8.49
CA LYS A 84 -3.88 -22.00 9.75
C LYS A 84 -4.85 -23.08 10.21
N PHE A 85 -5.61 -23.69 9.30
CA PHE A 85 -6.50 -24.80 9.62
C PHE A 85 -5.73 -26.02 10.14
N ILE A 86 -4.59 -26.38 9.53
CA ILE A 86 -3.73 -27.47 10.03
C ILE A 86 -3.28 -27.20 11.47
N PHE A 87 -2.84 -25.98 11.78
CA PHE A 87 -2.48 -25.61 13.14
C PHE A 87 -3.68 -25.59 14.10
N ALA A 88 -4.83 -25.11 13.65
CA ALA A 88 -6.06 -25.06 14.44
C ALA A 88 -6.56 -26.45 14.84
N PHE A 89 -6.47 -27.44 13.95
CA PHE A 89 -6.79 -28.84 14.29
C PHE A 89 -5.85 -29.41 15.36
N LYS A 90 -4.59 -28.95 15.41
CA LYS A 90 -3.62 -29.36 16.42
C LYS A 90 -3.81 -28.64 17.76
N SER A 91 -4.24 -27.38 17.75
CA SER A 91 -4.39 -26.55 18.96
C SER A 91 -5.83 -26.46 19.50
N GLY A 92 -6.83 -26.86 18.72
CA GLY A 92 -8.26 -26.71 19.06
C GLY A 92 -8.80 -25.27 18.98
N ASP A 93 -8.02 -24.32 18.46
CA ASP A 93 -8.38 -22.89 18.42
C ASP A 93 -8.93 -22.47 17.05
N PHE A 94 -10.22 -22.12 17.01
CA PHE A 94 -10.93 -21.63 15.83
C PHE A 94 -11.34 -20.15 15.94
N SER A 95 -10.73 -19.38 16.85
CA SER A 95 -11.03 -17.96 17.09
C SER A 95 -10.96 -17.07 15.83
N PHE A 96 -10.16 -17.46 14.84
CA PHE A 96 -10.03 -16.77 13.55
C PHE A 96 -11.30 -16.81 12.68
N LEU A 97 -12.25 -17.72 12.97
CA LEU A 97 -13.56 -17.79 12.29
C LEU A 97 -14.63 -16.91 12.92
N SER A 98 -14.30 -16.14 13.96
CA SER A 98 -15.27 -15.26 14.62
C SER A 98 -15.85 -14.19 13.68
N LEU A 99 -17.12 -13.84 13.89
CA LEU A 99 -17.79 -12.75 13.15
C LEU A 99 -17.03 -11.42 13.24
N ASN A 100 -16.39 -11.15 14.38
CA ASN A 100 -15.54 -9.97 14.56
C ASN A 100 -14.30 -10.00 13.66
N ALA A 101 -13.67 -11.17 13.47
CA ALA A 101 -12.54 -11.31 12.56
C ALA A 101 -12.95 -11.09 11.10
N PHE A 102 -14.11 -11.63 10.69
CA PHE A 102 -14.67 -11.36 9.37
C PHE A 102 -15.07 -9.89 9.17
N GLY A 103 -15.65 -9.24 10.18
CA GLY A 103 -15.96 -7.81 10.13
C GLY A 103 -14.71 -6.94 9.93
N LYS A 104 -13.63 -7.24 10.66
CA LYS A 104 -12.34 -6.56 10.48
C LYS A 104 -11.69 -6.85 9.12
N PHE A 105 -11.86 -8.05 8.59
CA PHE A 105 -11.38 -8.40 7.25
C PHE A 105 -12.08 -7.57 6.16
N ILE A 106 -13.41 -7.46 6.22
CA ILE A 106 -14.18 -6.72 5.22
C ILE A 106 -13.98 -5.20 5.36
N LEU A 107 -14.02 -4.65 6.58
CA LEU A 107 -13.97 -3.20 6.77
C LEU A 107 -12.54 -2.64 6.78
N LEU A 108 -11.60 -3.37 7.37
CA LEU A 108 -10.24 -2.89 7.68
C LEU A 108 -9.14 -3.67 6.94
N ASN A 109 -9.50 -4.66 6.11
CA ASN A 109 -8.56 -5.51 5.36
C ASN A 109 -7.60 -6.31 6.22
N GLU A 110 -7.93 -6.54 7.49
CA GLU A 110 -7.13 -7.38 8.35
C GLU A 110 -7.42 -8.84 8.02
N ASN A 111 -6.52 -9.48 7.26
CA ASN A 111 -6.69 -10.87 6.89
C ASN A 111 -6.51 -11.78 8.12
N PRO A 112 -7.54 -12.55 8.51
CA PRO A 112 -7.51 -13.37 9.72
C PRO A 112 -6.52 -14.53 9.62
N PHE A 113 -6.10 -14.90 8.40
CA PHE A 113 -5.21 -16.02 8.15
C PHE A 113 -3.73 -15.62 8.11
N GLY A 114 -3.43 -14.35 7.81
CA GLY A 114 -2.04 -13.89 7.71
C GLY A 114 -1.93 -12.37 7.79
N PHE A 115 -1.27 -11.87 8.83
CA PHE A 115 -1.09 -10.44 9.05
C PHE A 115 -0.41 -9.73 7.87
N HIS A 116 0.56 -10.38 7.21
CA HIS A 116 1.31 -9.81 6.07
C HIS A 116 0.43 -9.50 4.84
N LEU A 117 -0.73 -10.15 4.71
CA LEU A 117 -1.64 -10.01 3.56
C LEU A 117 -2.39 -8.67 3.55
N TRP A 118 -2.37 -7.94 4.66
CA TRP A 118 -3.03 -6.63 4.80
C TRP A 118 -2.68 -5.68 3.65
N TYR A 119 -1.43 -5.71 3.19
CA TYR A 119 -0.94 -4.85 2.11
C TYR A 119 -1.67 -5.14 0.79
N ILE A 120 -1.84 -6.41 0.45
CA ILE A 120 -2.47 -6.84 -0.80
C ILE A 120 -3.94 -6.40 -0.80
N GLY A 121 -4.63 -6.59 0.33
CA GLY A 121 -5.97 -6.08 0.53
C GLY A 121 -6.03 -4.55 0.40
N ALA A 122 -5.16 -3.84 1.12
CA ALA A 122 -5.14 -2.38 1.12
C ALA A 122 -4.89 -1.81 -0.28
N TYR A 123 -4.01 -2.45 -1.05
CA TYR A 123 -3.75 -2.11 -2.44
C TYR A 123 -4.97 -2.39 -3.34
N LEU A 124 -5.64 -3.53 -3.15
CA LEU A 124 -6.86 -3.86 -3.90
C LEU A 124 -7.96 -2.81 -3.69
N TYR A 125 -8.21 -2.41 -2.44
CA TYR A 125 -9.21 -1.37 -2.12
C TYR A 125 -8.83 -0.04 -2.74
N THR A 126 -7.55 0.32 -2.67
CA THR A 126 -7.04 1.54 -3.31
C THR A 126 -7.33 1.54 -4.80
N LEU A 127 -7.03 0.45 -5.50
CA LEU A 127 -7.29 0.31 -6.93
C LEU A 127 -8.78 0.44 -7.25
N ILE A 128 -9.66 -0.17 -6.45
CA ILE A 128 -11.11 -0.08 -6.62
C ILE A 128 -11.61 1.36 -6.43
N ILE A 129 -11.20 2.03 -5.35
CA ILE A 129 -11.62 3.40 -5.04
C ILE A 129 -11.14 4.39 -6.11
N VAL A 130 -9.88 4.26 -6.53
CA VAL A 130 -9.32 5.08 -7.60
C VAL A 130 -10.02 4.79 -8.93
N HIS A 131 -10.30 3.52 -9.25
CA HIS A 131 -11.02 3.15 -10.46
C HIS A 131 -12.42 3.78 -10.53
N PHE A 132 -13.21 3.69 -9.45
CA PHE A 132 -14.50 4.38 -9.40
C PHE A 132 -14.35 5.90 -9.50
N SER A 133 -13.33 6.47 -8.87
CA SER A 133 -13.10 7.91 -8.93
C SER A 133 -12.70 8.40 -10.32
N VAL A 134 -11.96 7.59 -11.10
CA VAL A 134 -11.69 7.86 -12.51
C VAL A 134 -12.98 7.75 -13.32
N LYS A 135 -13.74 6.66 -13.15
CA LYS A 135 -15.00 6.41 -13.87
C LYS A 135 -16.04 7.53 -13.70
N TYR A 136 -16.15 8.09 -12.50
CA TYR A 136 -17.07 9.20 -12.20
C TYR A 136 -16.46 10.60 -12.37
N ASN A 137 -15.26 10.72 -12.94
CA ASN A 137 -14.53 11.98 -13.09
C ASN A 137 -14.34 12.75 -11.76
N LYS A 138 -14.17 12.02 -10.65
CA LYS A 138 -13.98 12.53 -9.28
C LYS A 138 -12.52 12.50 -8.82
N LEU A 139 -11.57 12.28 -9.73
CA LEU A 139 -10.14 12.17 -9.40
C LEU A 139 -9.59 13.44 -8.70
N LYS A 140 -10.17 14.62 -8.97
CA LYS A 140 -9.84 15.87 -8.27
C LYS A 140 -10.03 15.79 -6.75
N TYR A 141 -11.09 15.12 -6.30
CA TYR A 141 -11.36 14.96 -4.87
C TYR A 141 -10.34 14.03 -4.20
N ILE A 142 -9.88 13.00 -4.91
CA ILE A 142 -8.79 12.14 -4.45
C ILE A 142 -7.51 12.95 -4.29
N TRP A 143 -7.14 13.79 -5.27
CA TRP A 143 -5.94 14.62 -5.14
C TRP A 143 -5.99 15.52 -3.92
N PHE A 144 -7.15 16.13 -3.67
CA PHE A 144 -7.35 16.99 -2.52
C PHE A 144 -7.31 16.22 -1.20
N SER A 145 -7.76 14.95 -1.17
CA SER A 145 -7.76 14.15 0.06
C SER A 145 -6.38 13.64 0.48
N VAL A 146 -5.42 13.48 -0.45
CA VAL A 146 -4.06 12.98 -0.16
C VAL A 146 -3.40 13.66 1.05
N PRO A 147 -3.24 15.00 1.13
CA PRO A 147 -2.58 15.65 2.27
C PRO A 147 -3.33 15.40 3.58
N PHE A 148 -4.66 15.39 3.58
CA PHE A 148 -5.45 15.13 4.78
C PHE A 148 -5.30 13.68 5.24
N LEU A 149 -5.25 12.72 4.32
CA LEU A 149 -5.06 11.31 4.63
C LEU A 149 -3.66 11.03 5.20
N LEU A 150 -2.62 11.68 4.67
CA LEU A 150 -1.27 11.59 5.22
C LEU A 150 -1.17 12.25 6.61
N LEU A 151 -1.83 13.40 6.79
CA LEU A 151 -1.87 14.05 8.09
C LEU A 151 -2.61 13.18 9.11
N LEU A 152 -3.72 12.57 8.72
CA LEU A 152 -4.47 11.63 9.55
C LEU A 152 -3.60 10.42 9.95
N ASP A 153 -2.84 9.85 9.01
CA ASP A 153 -1.89 8.76 9.27
C ASP A 153 -0.83 9.17 10.31
N LEU A 154 -0.26 10.38 10.18
CA LEU A 154 0.73 10.91 11.11
C LEU A 154 0.14 11.15 12.51
N CYS A 155 -1.06 11.75 12.59
CA CYS A 155 -1.75 12.07 13.84
C CYS A 155 -2.19 10.80 14.59
N LEU A 156 -2.77 9.82 13.89
CA LEU A 156 -3.22 8.56 14.50
C LEU A 156 -2.09 7.57 14.74
N GLY A 157 -1.02 7.64 13.94
CA GLY A 157 0.17 6.81 14.07
C GLY A 157 1.17 7.40 15.05
N LYS A 158 2.24 8.00 14.51
CA LYS A 158 3.44 8.37 15.26
C LYS A 158 3.20 9.44 16.32
N TYR A 159 2.27 10.37 16.08
CA TYR A 159 2.00 11.49 16.99
C TYR A 159 0.83 11.23 17.95
N SER A 160 0.21 10.06 17.90
CA SER A 160 -0.93 9.73 18.77
C SER A 160 -0.60 9.83 20.26
N LEU A 161 0.61 9.41 20.64
CA LEU A 161 1.11 9.52 22.02
C LEU A 161 1.25 10.97 22.48
N VAL A 162 1.64 11.87 21.57
CA VAL A 162 1.82 13.30 21.85
C VAL A 162 0.47 14.03 21.89
N LEU A 163 -0.45 13.68 20.99
CA LEU A 163 -1.71 14.38 20.81
C LEU A 163 -2.81 13.91 21.77
N TRP A 164 -2.86 12.61 22.07
CA TRP A 164 -3.95 12.00 22.84
C TRP A 164 -3.46 11.15 24.02
N HIS A 165 -2.15 11.06 24.26
CA HIS A 165 -1.56 10.21 25.31
C HIS A 165 -2.03 8.75 25.26
N LYS A 166 -2.38 8.28 24.05
CA LYS A 166 -2.89 6.93 23.80
C LYS A 166 -2.28 6.38 22.52
N GLU A 167 -1.89 5.12 22.56
CA GLU A 167 -1.50 4.38 21.36
C GLU A 167 -2.76 3.85 20.68
N PHE A 168 -2.98 4.25 19.42
CA PHE A 168 -4.05 3.66 18.64
C PHE A 168 -3.63 2.29 18.09
N PRO A 169 -4.55 1.31 18.01
CA PRO A 169 -4.24 0.01 17.45
C PRO A 169 -3.77 0.13 15.99
N TYR A 170 -2.76 -0.65 15.61
CA TYR A 170 -2.13 -0.61 14.28
C TYR A 170 -3.13 -0.76 13.12
N ILE A 171 -4.28 -1.41 13.36
CA ILE A 171 -5.35 -1.67 12.39
C ILE A 171 -5.97 -0.36 11.88
N TRP A 172 -6.05 0.67 12.74
CA TRP A 172 -6.66 1.95 12.38
C TRP A 172 -5.74 2.84 11.55
N VAL A 173 -4.43 2.62 11.67
CA VAL A 173 -3.39 3.38 10.96
C VAL A 173 -3.00 2.66 9.66
N ARG A 174 -2.85 1.33 9.70
CA ARG A 174 -2.42 0.50 8.56
C ARG A 174 -3.60 0.01 7.74
N ASN A 175 -4.37 0.95 7.19
CA ASN A 175 -5.50 0.64 6.31
C ASN A 175 -5.28 1.22 4.90
N PHE A 176 -6.21 0.88 4.00
CA PHE A 176 -6.20 1.40 2.63
C PHE A 176 -6.37 2.93 2.58
N LEU A 177 -6.99 3.53 3.60
CA LEU A 177 -7.35 4.95 3.63
C LEU A 177 -6.13 5.83 3.95
N CYS A 178 -5.36 5.48 4.98
CA CYS A 178 -4.20 6.23 5.46
C CYS A 178 -2.90 5.87 4.72
N VAL A 179 -2.77 4.63 4.23
CA VAL A 179 -1.55 4.17 3.52
C VAL A 179 -1.83 3.96 2.04
N GLY A 180 -2.85 3.17 1.69
CA GLY A 180 -3.13 2.77 0.31
C GLY A 180 -3.31 3.95 -0.65
N ILE A 181 -4.39 4.72 -0.45
CA ILE A 181 -4.82 5.84 -1.29
C ILE A 181 -3.74 6.92 -1.41
N PRO A 182 -3.23 7.52 -0.32
CA PRO A 182 -2.34 8.67 -0.45
C PRO A 182 -1.03 8.32 -1.16
N TYR A 183 -0.38 7.20 -0.82
CA TYR A 183 0.90 6.82 -1.45
C TYR A 183 0.72 6.39 -2.91
N PHE A 184 -0.36 5.68 -3.25
CA PHE A 184 -0.65 5.36 -4.64
C PHE A 184 -0.90 6.62 -5.47
N CYS A 185 -1.67 7.56 -4.92
CA CYS A 185 -1.99 8.82 -5.58
C CYS A 185 -0.76 9.73 -5.74
N ILE A 186 0.15 9.76 -4.76
CA ILE A 186 1.46 10.41 -4.93
C ILE A 186 2.19 9.86 -6.15
N GLY A 187 2.21 8.54 -6.33
CA GLY A 187 2.80 7.91 -7.51
C GLY A 187 2.20 8.40 -8.84
N MET A 188 0.87 8.48 -8.90
CA MET A 188 0.17 9.01 -10.08
C MET A 188 0.48 10.50 -10.32
N LEU A 189 0.52 11.33 -9.26
CA LEU A 189 0.88 12.75 -9.35
C LEU A 189 2.32 12.93 -9.84
N LEU A 190 3.27 12.14 -9.34
CA LEU A 190 4.66 12.16 -9.81
C LEU A 190 4.76 11.84 -11.30
N ARG A 191 3.93 10.91 -11.79
CA ARG A 191 3.89 10.60 -13.22
C ARG A 191 3.29 11.75 -14.04
N LYS A 192 2.21 12.37 -13.54
CA LYS A 192 1.56 13.53 -14.16
C LYS A 192 2.46 14.76 -14.24
N LEU A 193 3.19 15.04 -13.17
CA LEU A 193 4.07 16.21 -13.05
C LEU A 193 5.48 15.94 -13.60
N LYS A 194 5.74 14.75 -14.14
CA LYS A 194 7.09 14.32 -14.58
C LYS A 194 7.76 15.34 -15.48
N GLU A 195 7.07 15.81 -16.51
CA GLU A 195 7.65 16.74 -17.48
C GLU A 195 7.97 18.09 -16.83
N GLN A 196 7.08 18.61 -15.97
CA GLN A 196 7.30 19.84 -15.21
C GLN A 196 8.45 19.72 -14.19
N ILE A 197 8.61 18.55 -13.57
CA ILE A 197 9.71 18.29 -12.62
C ILE A 197 11.07 18.27 -13.34
N LEU A 198 11.11 17.73 -14.56
CA LEU A 198 12.34 17.65 -15.36
C LEU A 198 12.81 19.02 -15.90
N GLU A 199 11.90 19.98 -16.01
CA GLU A 199 12.22 21.37 -16.37
C GLU A 199 12.94 22.13 -15.23
N ILE A 200 12.85 21.65 -13.98
CA ILE A 200 13.54 22.26 -12.84
C ILE A 200 15.03 21.91 -12.90
N LYS A 201 15.88 22.89 -13.24
CA LYS A 201 17.34 22.75 -13.46
C LYS A 201 18.07 21.93 -12.39
N HIS A 202 17.76 22.14 -11.10
CA HIS A 202 18.44 21.44 -9.99
C HIS A 202 18.03 19.97 -9.84
N LEU A 203 16.78 19.63 -10.17
CA LEU A 203 16.27 18.25 -10.11
C LEU A 203 16.70 17.44 -11.34
N ARG A 204 17.00 18.12 -12.45
CA ARG A 204 17.56 17.49 -13.65
C ARG A 204 18.87 16.76 -13.36
N ILE A 205 19.73 17.31 -12.49
CA ILE A 205 21.01 16.71 -12.07
C ILE A 205 20.77 15.38 -11.33
N LEU A 206 19.74 15.30 -10.49
CA LEU A 206 19.35 14.06 -9.79
C LEU A 206 18.70 13.03 -10.72
N ALA A 207 18.07 13.48 -11.81
CA ALA A 207 17.43 12.61 -12.80
C ALA A 207 18.41 12.02 -13.84
N PHE A 208 19.64 12.56 -13.95
CA PHE A 208 20.65 12.14 -14.93
C PHE A 208 21.42 10.86 -14.55
N GLY A 209 21.12 10.23 -13.41
CA GLY A 209 21.73 8.98 -12.97
C GLY A 209 21.08 7.70 -13.55
N GLY A 210 20.50 7.74 -14.76
CA GLY A 210 19.74 6.63 -15.33
C GLY A 210 19.89 6.47 -16.84
#